data_AF-A0A947TE83-F1
#
_entry.id   AF-A0A947TE83-F1
#
_cell.length_a   1.000
_cell.length_b   1.000
_cell.length_c   1.000
_cell.angle_alpha   90.00
_cell.angle_beta   90.00
_cell.angle_gamma   90.00
#
_symmetry.space_group_name_H-M   'P 1'
#
loop_
_entity.id
_entity.type
_entity.pdbx_description
1 polymer ?
#
loop_
_entity_poly.entity_id
_entity_poly.type
_entity_poly.pdbx_seq_one_letter_code
_entity_poly.pdbx_strand_id
1 'polypeptide(L)'
;MKQKNIFLSPTQGRMELTKVAKEISSYINQDSQRKYRLIVGTDSNGDKKADFVTAIIVCRVGRGGRYFWKKTNGNKTFHTIRDRIYQEVTLSLQTAQDILGELESSLKPDQQPDYDFQIHIDVGQKGP
;
A
#
# COMPACT_ATOMS: atom_id res chain seq x y z
N MET A 1 -4.77 12.07 -18.62
CA MET A 1 -3.95 10.84 -18.71
C MET A 1 -3.78 10.30 -17.29
N LYS A 2 -4.37 9.16 -16.94
CA LYS A 2 -4.20 8.57 -15.60
C LYS A 2 -2.73 8.17 -15.43
N GLN A 3 -2.07 8.69 -14.40
CA GLN A 3 -0.70 8.30 -14.05
C GLN A 3 -0.68 6.78 -13.83
N LYS A 4 0.23 6.06 -14.50
CA LYS A 4 0.38 4.62 -14.30
C LYS A 4 0.86 4.35 -12.87
N ASN A 5 -0.04 3.90 -12.00
CA ASN A 5 0.26 3.46 -10.63
C ASN A 5 0.98 2.10 -10.67
N ILE A 6 2.28 2.13 -10.93
CA ILE A 6 3.15 0.94 -10.99
C ILE A 6 3.77 0.69 -9.62
N PHE A 7 3.68 -0.56 -9.17
CA PHE A 7 4.31 -1.10 -7.98
C PHE A 7 5.36 -2.15 -8.36
N LEU A 8 6.28 -2.41 -7.43
CA LEU A 8 7.32 -3.41 -7.51
C LEU A 8 7.01 -4.53 -6.52
N SER A 9 6.98 -5.76 -7.04
CA SER A 9 6.99 -6.99 -6.26
C SER A 9 8.41 -7.60 -6.30
N PRO A 10 8.97 -8.06 -5.18
CA PRO A 10 10.27 -8.75 -5.18
C PRO A 10 10.26 -10.03 -6.03
N THR A 11 9.11 -10.69 -6.15
CA THR A 11 8.96 -11.98 -6.84
C THR A 11 8.48 -11.83 -8.28
N GLN A 12 7.74 -10.76 -8.60
CA GLN A 12 7.09 -10.58 -9.91
C GLN A 12 7.51 -9.32 -10.66
N GLY A 13 8.36 -8.47 -10.07
CA GLY A 13 8.82 -7.24 -10.70
C GLY A 13 7.73 -6.17 -10.79
N ARG A 14 7.70 -5.42 -11.90
CA ARG A 14 6.80 -4.26 -12.10
C ARG A 14 5.38 -4.70 -12.40
N MET A 15 4.43 -4.16 -11.65
CA MET A 15 3.01 -4.51 -11.73
C MET A 15 2.15 -3.25 -11.63
N GLU A 16 1.09 -3.17 -12.43
CA GLU A 16 0.07 -2.14 -12.24
C GLU A 16 -0.80 -2.47 -11.01
N LEU A 17 -1.41 -1.45 -10.40
CA LEU A 17 -2.25 -1.62 -9.21
C LEU A 17 -3.36 -2.68 -9.41
N THR A 18 -3.99 -2.73 -10.58
CA THR A 18 -4.98 -3.76 -10.95
C THR A 18 -4.42 -5.19 -10.82
N LYS A 19 -3.14 -5.39 -11.21
CA LYS A 19 -2.46 -6.69 -11.06
C LYS A 19 -2.09 -6.95 -9.60
N VAL A 20 -1.73 -5.92 -8.84
CA VAL A 20 -1.50 -6.03 -7.39
C VAL A 20 -2.77 -6.51 -6.68
N ALA A 21 -3.93 -5.91 -6.98
CA ALA A 21 -5.22 -6.33 -6.43
C ALA A 21 -5.53 -7.80 -6.75
N LYS A 22 -5.36 -8.22 -8.01
CA LYS A 22 -5.54 -9.62 -8.43
C LYS A 22 -4.61 -10.58 -7.68
N GLU A 23 -3.35 -10.20 -7.47
CA GLU A 23 -2.39 -11.02 -6.73
C GLU A 23 -2.76 -11.14 -5.25
N ILE A 24 -3.24 -10.06 -4.63
CA ILE A 24 -3.74 -10.05 -3.26
C ILE A 24 -4.96 -10.98 -3.15
N SER A 25 -5.95 -10.82 -4.02
CA SER A 25 -7.14 -11.69 -4.04
C SER A 25 -6.77 -13.16 -4.25
N SER A 26 -5.83 -13.45 -5.17
CA SER A 26 -5.32 -14.81 -5.37
C SER A 26 -4.66 -15.37 -4.11
N TYR A 27 -3.82 -14.57 -3.44
CA TYR A 27 -3.14 -14.98 -2.21
C TYR A 27 -4.11 -15.29 -1.07
N ILE A 28 -5.17 -14.50 -0.95
CA ILE A 28 -6.23 -14.73 0.04
C ILE A 28 -7.01 -16.02 -0.30
N ASN A 29 -7.37 -16.20 -1.57
CA ASN A 29 -8.13 -17.36 -2.05
C ASN A 29 -7.36 -18.69 -1.96
N GLN A 30 -6.02 -18.67 -1.86
CA GLN A 30 -5.23 -19.87 -1.63
C GLN A 30 -5.55 -20.56 -0.29
N ASP A 31 -6.05 -19.83 0.71
CA ASP A 31 -6.50 -20.39 1.99
C ASP A 31 -7.49 -19.42 2.64
N SER A 32 -8.77 -19.50 2.23
CA SER A 32 -9.84 -18.59 2.66
C SER A 32 -10.28 -18.78 4.11
N GLN A 33 -9.86 -19.86 4.77
CA GLN A 33 -10.17 -20.14 6.18
C GLN A 33 -9.24 -19.41 7.15
N ARG A 34 -8.23 -18.69 6.64
CA ARG A 34 -7.29 -17.92 7.44
C ARG A 34 -7.63 -16.45 7.47
N LYS A 35 -7.18 -15.80 8.55
CA LYS A 35 -7.23 -14.35 8.69
C LYS A 35 -6.08 -13.70 7.93
N TYR A 36 -6.40 -12.62 7.25
CA TYR A 36 -5.43 -11.78 6.56
C TYR A 36 -5.48 -10.36 7.10
N ARG A 37 -4.34 -9.69 7.03
CA ARG A 37 -4.21 -8.27 7.29
C ARG A 37 -3.70 -7.60 6.03
N LEU A 38 -4.45 -6.64 5.50
CA LEU A 38 -4.02 -5.79 4.41
C LEU A 38 -3.55 -4.46 4.99
N ILE A 39 -2.30 -4.09 4.75
CA ILE A 39 -1.65 -2.92 5.32
C ILE A 39 -1.23 -1.99 4.19
N VAL A 40 -1.59 -0.71 4.30
CA VAL A 40 -1.08 0.35 3.41
C VAL A 40 -0.39 1.41 4.25
N GLY A 41 0.79 1.84 3.81
CA GLY A 41 1.55 2.90 4.48
C GLY A 41 2.55 3.55 3.54
N THR A 42 2.95 4.77 3.89
CA THR A 42 3.96 5.55 3.17
C THR A 42 4.94 6.10 4.18
N ASP A 43 6.22 5.93 3.89
CA ASP A 43 7.32 6.51 4.65
C ASP A 43 8.08 7.49 3.76
N SER A 44 8.76 8.47 4.37
CA SER A 44 9.57 9.45 3.64
C SER A 44 10.98 9.56 4.17
N ASN A 45 11.94 9.65 3.26
CA ASN A 45 13.36 9.84 3.58
C ASN A 45 13.91 11.12 2.95
N GLY A 46 14.66 11.91 3.73
CA GLY A 46 15.31 13.15 3.30
C GLY A 46 14.76 14.41 3.99
N ASP A 47 15.53 15.50 3.99
CA ASP A 47 15.19 16.74 4.68
C ASP A 47 14.16 17.59 3.91
N LYS A 48 14.66 18.51 3.07
CA LYS A 48 13.82 19.45 2.32
C LYS A 48 13.26 18.83 1.04
N LYS A 49 13.96 17.88 0.45
CA LYS A 49 13.49 17.09 -0.69
C LYS A 49 13.39 15.66 -0.20
N ALA A 50 12.16 15.22 0.04
CA ALA A 50 11.90 13.90 0.57
C ALA A 50 11.46 12.96 -0.55
N ASP A 51 12.03 11.77 -0.57
CA ASP A 51 11.53 10.66 -1.35
C ASP A 51 10.47 9.92 -0.55
N PHE A 52 9.36 9.56 -1.19
CA PHE A 52 8.28 8.83 -0.54
C PHE A 52 8.24 7.40 -1.06
N VAL A 53 8.15 6.43 -0.14
CA VAL A 53 7.98 5.02 -0.45
C VAL A 53 6.65 4.56 0.09
N THR A 54 5.74 4.20 -0.80
CA THR A 54 4.43 3.64 -0.44
C THR A 54 4.45 2.13 -0.58
N ALA A 55 3.97 1.42 0.42
CA ALA A 55 3.86 -0.03 0.44
C ALA A 55 2.40 -0.48 0.62
N ILE A 56 2.06 -1.58 -0.07
CA ILE A 56 0.85 -2.37 0.13
C ILE A 56 1.33 -3.76 0.56
N ILE A 57 0.86 -4.25 1.70
CA ILE A 57 1.31 -5.51 2.31
C ILE A 57 0.10 -6.36 2.63
N VAL A 58 0.07 -7.60 2.17
CA VAL A 58 -0.93 -8.59 2.58
C VAL A 58 -0.25 -9.67 3.42
N CYS A 59 -0.62 -9.76 4.69
CA CYS A 59 -0.07 -10.72 5.64
C CYS A 59 -1.11 -11.78 5.98
N ARG A 60 -0.76 -13.05 5.80
CA ARG A 60 -1.53 -14.18 6.35
C ARG A 60 -1.09 -14.39 7.79
N VAL A 61 -2.01 -14.24 8.74
CA VAL A 61 -1.67 -14.25 10.18
C VAL A 61 -0.96 -15.56 10.54
N GLY A 62 0.28 -15.46 11.06
CA GLY A 62 1.13 -16.59 11.44
C GLY A 62 1.82 -17.33 10.30
N ARG A 63 1.73 -16.88 9.04
CA ARG A 63 2.30 -17.56 7.86
C ARG A 63 2.95 -16.64 6.83
N GLY A 64 3.44 -15.47 7.26
CA GLY A 64 4.14 -14.52 6.41
C GLY A 64 3.21 -13.62 5.59
N GLY A 65 3.73 -13.03 4.52
CA GLY A 65 2.99 -12.08 3.70
C GLY A 65 3.68 -11.76 2.38
N ARG A 66 3.02 -10.91 1.60
CA ARG A 66 3.51 -10.37 0.33
C ARG A 66 3.47 -8.86 0.41
N TYR A 67 4.42 -8.18 -0.22
CA TYR A 67 4.43 -6.73 -0.29
C TYR A 67 4.70 -6.24 -1.70
N PHE A 68 4.17 -5.05 -1.96
CA PHE A 68 4.26 -4.31 -3.20
C PHE A 68 4.60 -2.88 -2.84
N TRP A 69 5.55 -2.27 -3.52
CA TRP A 69 5.96 -0.91 -3.16
C TRP A 69 6.22 -0.04 -4.39
N LYS A 70 6.08 1.27 -4.23
CA LYS A 70 6.44 2.24 -5.25
C LYS A 70 7.18 3.41 -4.62
N LYS A 71 8.06 4.04 -5.39
CA LYS A 71 8.74 5.27 -5.02
C LYS A 71 8.11 6.44 -5.76
N THR A 72 7.78 7.50 -5.03
CA THR A 72 7.33 8.77 -5.58
C THR A 72 8.38 9.81 -5.23
N ASN A 73 9.01 10.40 -6.25
CA ASN A 73 10.02 11.43 -6.05
C ASN A 73 9.32 12.73 -5.64
N GLY A 74 9.65 13.24 -4.45
CA GLY A 74 9.22 14.54 -4.00
C GLY A 74 10.06 15.63 -4.65
N ASN A 75 9.73 16.00 -5.89
CA ASN A 75 10.29 17.23 -6.49
C ASN A 75 9.82 18.51 -5.75
N LYS A 76 8.86 18.36 -4.83
CA LYS A 76 8.38 19.40 -3.93
C LYS A 76 9.36 19.59 -2.77
N THR A 77 9.64 20.85 -2.45
CA THR A 77 10.37 21.22 -1.24
C THR A 77 9.43 21.23 -0.05
N PHE A 78 9.77 20.52 1.02
CA PHE A 78 9.08 20.52 2.30
C PHE A 78 9.83 21.42 3.28
N HIS A 79 9.09 22.25 4.01
CA HIS A 79 9.66 23.23 4.93
C HIS A 79 9.57 22.78 6.39
N THR A 80 8.63 21.89 6.71
CA THR A 80 8.47 21.33 8.05
C THR A 80 8.31 19.81 8.01
N ILE A 81 8.64 19.14 9.12
CA ILE A 81 8.38 17.71 9.32
C ILE A 81 6.87 17.43 9.21
N ARG A 82 6.01 18.36 9.66
CA ARG A 82 4.55 18.23 9.55
C ARG A 82 4.08 18.14 8.10
N ASP A 83 4.67 18.92 7.20
CA ASP A 83 4.32 18.87 5.77
C ASP A 83 4.65 17.51 5.15
N ARG A 84 5.77 16.90 5.57
CA ARG A 84 6.16 15.55 5.16
C ARG A 84 5.18 14.51 5.69
N ILE A 85 4.84 14.56 6.97
CA ILE A 85 3.86 13.65 7.60
C ILE A 85 2.50 13.78 6.89
N TYR A 86 2.03 15.00 6.60
CA TYR A 86 0.78 15.17 5.86
C TYR A 86 0.85 14.56 4.45
N GLN A 87 2.00 14.63 3.79
CA GLN A 87 2.20 14.00 2.50
C GLN A 87 2.22 12.47 2.60
N GLU A 88 2.86 11.89 3.61
CA GLU A 88 2.83 10.44 3.89
C GLU A 88 1.39 9.95 4.12
N VAL A 89 0.64 10.65 4.96
CA VAL A 89 -0.78 10.36 5.24
C VAL A 89 -1.59 10.43 3.95
N THR A 90 -1.42 11.49 3.16
CA THR A 90 -2.15 11.68 1.90
C THR A 90 -1.87 10.57 0.91
N LEU A 91 -0.60 10.20 0.72
CA LEU A 91 -0.20 9.12 -0.19
C LEU A 91 -0.71 7.74 0.27
N SER A 92 -0.71 7.51 1.58
CA SER A 92 -1.24 6.29 2.19
C SER A 92 -2.75 6.18 1.98
N LEU A 93 -3.50 7.25 2.26
CA LEU A 93 -4.96 7.30 2.08
C LEU A 93 -5.34 7.14 0.61
N GLN A 94 -4.67 7.84 -0.32
CA GLN A 94 -4.94 7.70 -1.74
C GLN A 94 -4.70 6.26 -2.21
N THR A 95 -3.58 5.66 -1.80
CA THR A 95 -3.26 4.29 -2.19
C THR A 95 -4.22 3.28 -1.57
N ALA A 96 -4.67 3.52 -0.34
CA ALA A 96 -5.70 2.71 0.32
C ALA A 96 -7.03 2.76 -0.44
N GLN A 97 -7.49 3.95 -0.83
CA GLN A 97 -8.70 4.11 -1.63
C GLN A 97 -8.57 3.42 -2.99
N ASP A 98 -7.45 3.63 -3.69
CA ASP A 98 -7.22 3.04 -5.00
C ASP A 98 -7.21 1.50 -4.92
N ILE A 99 -6.49 0.90 -3.96
CA ILE A 99 -6.42 -0.57 -3.86
C ILE A 99 -7.75 -1.19 -3.43
N LEU A 100 -8.50 -0.54 -2.52
CA LEU A 100 -9.82 -1.00 -2.11
C LEU A 100 -10.79 -1.01 -3.30
N GLY A 101 -10.83 0.07 -4.09
CA GLY A 101 -11.68 0.12 -5.29
C GLY A 101 -11.33 -0.96 -6.33
N GLU A 102 -10.04 -1.26 -6.50
CA GLU A 102 -9.59 -2.35 -7.38
C GLU A 102 -9.92 -3.74 -6.83
N LEU A 103 -9.86 -3.93 -5.51
CA LEU A 103 -10.26 -5.18 -4.84
C LEU A 103 -11.77 -5.39 -4.94
N GLU A 104 -12.59 -4.37 -4.70
CA GLU A 104 -14.04 -4.41 -4.87
C GLU A 104 -14.44 -4.76 -6.31
N SER A 105 -13.75 -4.19 -7.30
CA SER A 105 -13.98 -4.49 -8.71
C SER A 105 -13.52 -5.89 -9.12
N SER A 106 -12.57 -6.48 -8.38
CA SER A 106 -11.97 -7.78 -8.69
C SER A 106 -12.59 -8.95 -7.91
N LEU A 107 -13.27 -8.67 -6.79
CA LEU A 107 -13.90 -9.67 -5.93
C LEU A 107 -15.39 -9.79 -6.31
N LYS A 108 -15.86 -11.02 -6.53
CA LYS A 108 -17.30 -11.28 -6.69
C LYS A 108 -18.00 -11.04 -5.34
N PRO A 109 -19.27 -10.57 -5.32
CA PRO A 109 -20.02 -10.32 -4.07
C PRO A 109 -20.01 -11.53 -3.12
N ASP A 110 -20.10 -12.73 -3.68
CA ASP A 110 -20.18 -13.99 -2.92
C ASP A 110 -18.81 -14.54 -2.46
N GLN A 111 -17.72 -13.82 -2.75
CA GLN A 111 -16.34 -14.23 -2.45
C GLN A 111 -15.57 -13.15 -1.68
N GLN A 112 -16.24 -12.25 -0.97
CA GLN A 112 -15.56 -11.31 -0.08
C GLN A 112 -14.84 -12.09 1.02
N PRO A 113 -13.50 -12.13 1.01
CA PRO A 113 -12.77 -12.77 2.07
C PRO A 113 -12.84 -11.93 3.34
N ASP A 114 -12.86 -12.60 4.49
CA ASP A 114 -12.73 -11.93 5.79
C ASP A 114 -11.26 -11.50 5.98
N TYR A 115 -10.93 -10.26 5.61
CA TYR A 115 -9.63 -9.65 5.86
C TYR A 115 -9.77 -8.35 6.64
N ASP A 116 -8.87 -8.17 7.60
CA ASP A 116 -8.76 -6.96 8.40
C ASP A 116 -7.94 -5.91 7.64
N PHE A 117 -8.59 -4.84 7.18
CA PHE A 117 -7.96 -3.76 6.45
C PHE A 117 -7.41 -2.70 7.42
N GLN A 118 -6.10 -2.47 7.37
CA GLN A 118 -5.40 -1.53 8.23
C GLN A 118 -4.65 -0.50 7.40
N ILE A 119 -4.80 0.77 7.75
CA ILE A 119 -3.93 1.83 7.23
C ILE A 119 -2.91 2.10 8.33
N HIS A 120 -1.65 1.80 8.05
CA HIS A 120 -0.57 2.09 8.98
C HIS A 120 0.03 3.45 8.61
N ILE A 121 -0.16 4.42 9.49
CA ILE A 121 0.50 5.72 9.43
C ILE A 121 1.52 5.71 10.55
N ASP A 122 2.79 5.46 10.21
CA ASP A 122 3.85 5.38 11.21
C ASP A 122 4.36 6.81 11.47
N VAL A 123 3.76 7.48 12.47
CA VAL A 123 4.18 8.82 12.90
C VAL A 123 4.96 8.66 14.20
N GLY A 124 6.26 8.44 14.10
CA GLY A 124 7.12 8.40 15.29
C GLY A 124 7.04 9.71 16.07
N GLN A 125 6.98 9.67 17.40
CA GLN A 125 6.99 10.87 18.28
C GLN A 125 8.27 11.74 18.12
N LYS A 126 9.27 11.25 17.39
CA LYS A 126 10.52 11.96 17.03
C LYS A 126 10.66 12.20 15.52
N GLY A 127 9.65 11.88 14.71
CA GLY A 127 9.77 11.76 13.25
C GLY A 127 10.59 10.53 12.83
N PRO A 128 10.75 10.29 11.52
CA PRO A 128 11.81 9.43 10.98
C PRO A 128 13.21 10.00 11.25
#